data_AF-A0AAV7ND66-F1
#
_entry.id   AF-A0AAV7ND66-F1
#
_cell.length_a   1.000
_cell.length_b   1.000
_cell.length_c   1.000
_cell.angle_alpha   90.00
_cell.angle_beta   90.00
_cell.angle_gamma   90.00
#
_symmetry.space_group_name_H-M   'P 1'
#
loop_
_entity.id
_entity.type
_entity.pdbx_description
1 polymer ?
#
loop_
_entity_poly.entity_id
_entity_poly.type
_entity_poly.pdbx_seq_one_letter_code
_entity_poly.pdbx_strand_id
1 'polypeptide(L)'
;MPQDIINEFAAFYRMLYMLEVAADCTDLEAFYDSIHRPRLNDFSRALLDGEISKTEIAQGISGLPCQKAPGEDGFPAEFYKWTAGEVVNTLYDAFHDAEE
;
A
#
# COMPACT_ATOMS: atom_id res chain seq x y z
N MET A 1 -5.35 21.71 26.95
CA MET A 1 -5.44 21.77 25.48
C MET A 1 -6.09 23.08 25.10
N PRO A 2 -5.52 23.88 24.18
CA PRO A 2 -6.13 25.11 23.71
C PRO A 2 -7.53 24.84 23.14
N GLN A 3 -8.50 25.67 23.51
CA GLN A 3 -9.91 25.46 23.13
C GLN A 3 -10.11 25.51 21.61
N ASP A 4 -9.31 26.33 20.93
CA ASP A 4 -9.35 26.50 19.48
C ASP A 4 -9.04 25.19 18.74
N ILE A 5 -8.08 24.42 19.24
CA ILE A 5 -7.72 23.12 18.67
C ILE A 5 -8.91 22.16 18.79
N ILE A 6 -9.53 22.08 19.97
CA ILE A 6 -10.69 21.19 20.20
C ILE A 6 -11.85 21.55 19.27
N ASN A 7 -12.11 22.84 19.09
CA ASN A 7 -13.18 23.32 18.21
C ASN A 7 -12.88 22.99 16.74
N GLU A 8 -11.62 23.11 16.31
CA GLU A 8 -11.21 22.76 14.95
C GLU A 8 -11.38 21.26 14.68
N PHE A 9 -10.95 20.40 15.62
CA PHE A 9 -11.16 18.95 15.52
C PHE A 9 -12.66 18.59 15.46
N ALA A 10 -13.48 19.20 16.31
CA ALA A 10 -14.92 18.95 16.34
C ALA A 10 -15.60 19.41 15.04
N ALA A 11 -15.21 20.57 14.51
CA ALA A 11 -15.73 21.10 13.24
C ALA A 11 -15.33 20.20 12.06
N PHE A 12 -14.07 19.78 12.00
CA PHE A 12 -13.55 18.88 10.97
C PHE A 12 -14.33 17.56 10.91
N TYR A 13 -14.44 16.84 12.03
CA TYR A 13 -15.12 15.54 12.04
C TYR A 13 -16.62 15.68 11.81
N ARG A 14 -17.25 16.74 12.34
CA ARG A 14 -18.65 17.04 12.03
C ARG A 14 -18.85 17.22 10.53
N MET A 15 -18.00 18.01 9.86
CA MET A 15 -18.09 18.21 8.41
C MET A 15 -17.84 16.91 7.64
N LEU A 16 -16.83 16.13 8.04
CA LEU A 16 -16.48 14.85 7.40
C LEU A 16 -17.64 13.86 7.38
N TYR A 17 -18.36 13.73 8.50
CA TYR A 17 -19.47 12.78 8.63
C TYR A 17 -20.84 13.35 8.24
N MET A 18 -20.97 14.66 8.05
CA MET A 18 -22.16 15.30 7.48
C MET A 18 -22.10 15.41 5.95
N LEU A 19 -20.93 15.22 5.35
CA LEU A 19 -20.77 15.18 3.90
C LEU A 19 -21.41 13.88 3.39
N GLU A 20 -22.70 13.93 3.07
CA GLU A 20 -23.31 12.93 2.20
C GLU A 20 -22.68 13.08 0.81
N VAL A 21 -21.70 12.25 0.52
CA VAL A 21 -21.23 12.06 -0.85
C VAL A 21 -22.33 11.28 -1.56
N ALA A 22 -23.36 11.99 -2.02
CA ALA A 22 -24.26 11.52 -3.06
C ALA A 22 -23.50 11.59 -4.39
N ALA A 23 -22.38 10.85 -4.51
CA ALA A 23 -21.83 10.55 -5.82
C ALA A 23 -22.87 9.63 -6.47
N ASP A 24 -23.64 10.19 -7.38
CA ASP A 24 -24.52 9.39 -8.21
C ASP A 24 -23.64 8.38 -8.97
N CYS A 25 -24.08 7.13 -9.11
CA CYS A 25 -23.33 6.10 -9.83
C CYS A 25 -22.91 6.61 -11.22
N THR A 26 -23.75 7.45 -11.83
CA THR A 26 -23.53 8.13 -13.11
C THR A 26 -22.31 9.06 -13.12
N ASP A 27 -22.05 9.79 -12.03
CA ASP A 27 -20.90 10.69 -11.92
C ASP A 27 -19.59 9.90 -11.78
N LEU A 28 -19.63 8.76 -11.07
CA LEU A 28 -18.50 7.85 -10.95
C LEU A 28 -18.19 7.17 -12.29
N GLU A 29 -19.19 6.72 -13.03
CA GLU A 29 -19.01 6.14 -14.37
C GLU A 29 -18.40 7.16 -15.33
N ALA A 30 -18.92 8.38 -15.38
CA ALA A 30 -18.37 9.45 -16.20
C ALA A 30 -16.91 9.78 -15.83
N PHE A 31 -16.58 9.79 -14.54
CA PHE A 31 -15.21 9.94 -14.07
C PHE A 31 -14.31 8.78 -14.52
N TYR A 32 -14.74 7.53 -14.34
CA TYR A 32 -13.97 6.36 -14.75
C TYR A 32 -13.74 6.29 -16.27
N ASP A 33 -14.70 6.76 -17.07
CA ASP A 33 -14.58 6.82 -18.52
C ASP A 33 -13.71 7.99 -18.98
N SER A 34 -13.68 9.10 -18.23
CA SER A 34 -12.78 10.22 -18.50
C SER A 34 -11.31 9.88 -18.27
N ILE A 35 -11.01 8.90 -17.41
CA ILE A 35 -9.65 8.45 -17.16
C ILE A 35 -9.22 7.52 -18.30
N HIS A 36 -8.21 7.93 -19.05
CA HIS A 36 -7.52 7.02 -19.94
C HIS A 36 -6.86 5.91 -19.11
N ARG A 37 -7.45 4.72 -19.10
CA ARG A 37 -6.90 3.55 -18.39
C ARG A 37 -5.72 2.99 -19.19
N PRO A 38 -4.46 3.22 -18.78
CA PRO A 38 -3.33 2.60 -19.45
C PRO A 38 -3.47 1.09 -19.31
N ARG A 39 -3.42 0.38 -20.44
CA ARG A 39 -3.36 -1.08 -20.43
C ARG A 39 -1.90 -1.50 -20.37
N LEU A 40 -1.60 -2.46 -19.51
CA LEU A 40 -0.30 -3.12 -19.52
C LEU A 40 -0.09 -3.77 -20.88
N ASN A 41 1.11 -3.58 -21.43
CA ASN A 41 1.55 -4.37 -22.57
C ASN A 41 1.69 -5.84 -22.16
N ASP A 42 1.72 -6.74 -23.14
CA ASP A 42 1.70 -8.18 -22.86
C ASP A 42 2.95 -8.65 -22.09
N PHE A 43 4.09 -7.99 -22.28
CA PHE A 43 5.32 -8.30 -21.54
C PHE A 43 5.18 -7.95 -20.06
N SER A 44 4.76 -6.73 -19.74
CA SER A 44 4.56 -6.29 -18.35
C SER A 44 3.47 -7.10 -17.65
N ARG A 45 2.43 -7.53 -18.39
CA ARG A 45 1.41 -8.42 -17.85
C ARG A 45 2.00 -9.78 -17.49
N ALA A 46 2.72 -10.42 -18.42
CA ALA A 46 3.37 -11.70 -18.17
C ALA A 46 4.41 -11.64 -17.04
N LEU A 47 5.13 -10.51 -16.90
CA LEU A 47 6.07 -10.29 -15.79
C LEU A 47 5.35 -10.21 -14.44
N LEU A 48 4.25 -9.46 -14.37
CA LEU A 48 3.48 -9.27 -13.14
C LEU A 48 2.65 -10.49 -12.75
N ASP A 49 2.24 -11.31 -13.72
CA ASP A 49 1.55 -12.59 -13.51
C ASP A 49 2.53 -13.74 -13.20
N GLY A 50 3.84 -13.48 -13.20
CA GLY A 50 4.87 -14.46 -12.90
C GLY A 50 5.08 -14.69 -11.39
N GLU A 51 5.79 -15.77 -11.05
CA GLU A 51 6.19 -16.06 -9.66
C GLU A 51 7.10 -14.95 -9.09
N ILE A 52 6.90 -14.62 -7.81
CA ILE A 52 7.74 -13.63 -7.13
C ILE A 52 9.14 -14.19 -6.93
N SER A 53 10.15 -13.51 -7.48
CA SER A 53 11.54 -13.93 -7.33
C SER A 53 12.18 -13.44 -6.02
N LYS A 54 13.22 -14.15 -5.55
CA LYS A 54 14.07 -13.71 -4.43
C LYS A 54 14.67 -12.32 -4.65
N THR A 55 14.98 -11.98 -5.91
CA THR A 55 15.53 -10.68 -6.29
C THR A 55 14.52 -9.56 -6.04
N GLU A 56 13.25 -9.78 -6.40
CA GLU A 56 12.18 -8.80 -6.16
C GLU A 56 11.96 -8.57 -4.66
N ILE A 57 11.98 -9.64 -3.86
CA ILE A 57 11.89 -9.54 -2.40
C ILE A 57 13.06 -8.72 -1.84
N ALA A 58 14.30 -9.02 -2.26
CA ALA A 58 15.47 -8.28 -1.83
C ALA A 58 15.41 -6.80 -2.22
N GLN A 59 14.94 -6.49 -3.44
CA GLN A 59 14.74 -5.13 -3.91
C GLN A 59 13.66 -4.41 -3.10
N GLY A 60 12.53 -5.06 -2.83
CA GLY A 60 11.46 -4.55 -1.97
C GLY A 60 11.96 -4.16 -0.58
N ILE A 61 12.70 -5.06 0.08
CA ILE A 61 13.32 -4.81 1.38
C ILE A 61 14.28 -3.61 1.32
N SER A 62 15.13 -3.54 0.28
CA SER A 62 16.09 -2.45 0.13
C SER A 62 15.41 -1.07 -0.03
N GLY A 63 14.25 -1.05 -0.68
CA GLY A 63 13.44 0.14 -0.95
C GLY A 63 12.62 0.64 0.23
N LEU A 64 12.51 -0.12 1.33
CA LEU A 64 11.68 0.28 2.48
C LEU A 64 12.14 1.63 3.07
N PRO A 65 11.23 2.56 3.39
CA PRO A 65 11.60 3.82 4.01
C PRO A 65 12.06 3.62 5.46
N CYS A 66 13.25 4.12 5.79
CA CYS A 66 13.78 4.10 7.16
C CYS A 66 13.10 5.15 8.06
N GLN A 67 13.27 5.01 9.38
CA GLN A 67 12.75 5.93 10.40
C GLN A 67 11.22 6.11 10.37
N LYS A 68 10.52 5.07 9.90
CA LYS A 68 9.06 4.98 9.96
C LYS A 68 8.66 4.09 11.13
N ALA A 69 7.42 4.26 11.58
CA ALA A 69 6.84 3.35 12.57
C ALA A 69 6.87 1.92 11.99
N PRO A 70 7.12 0.92 12.84
CA PRO A 70 7.08 -0.48 12.42
C PRO A 70 5.67 -0.87 11.94
N GLY A 71 5.60 -1.95 11.17
CA GLY A 71 4.34 -2.56 10.77
C GLY A 71 3.61 -3.21 11.96
N GLU A 72 2.56 -3.96 11.66
CA GLU A 72 1.83 -4.77 12.65
C GLU A 72 2.70 -5.84 13.33
N ASP A 73 3.80 -6.21 12.68
CA ASP A 73 4.84 -7.12 13.18
C ASP A 73 5.74 -6.51 14.28
N GLY A 74 5.73 -5.19 14.45
CA GLY A 74 6.60 -4.47 15.38
C GLY A 74 8.06 -4.32 14.94
N PHE A 75 8.45 -4.78 13.75
CA PHE A 75 9.81 -4.66 13.25
C PHE A 75 9.99 -3.43 12.33
N PRO A 76 11.03 -2.62 12.54
CA PRO A 76 11.28 -1.46 11.69
C PRO A 76 11.96 -1.88 10.37
N ALA A 77 11.91 -1.02 9.34
CA ALA A 77 12.52 -1.28 8.04
C ALA A 77 14.03 -1.60 8.13
N GLU A 78 14.74 -1.00 9.09
CA GLU A 78 16.15 -1.22 9.36
C GLU A 78 16.44 -2.66 9.77
N PHE A 79 15.54 -3.30 10.50
CA PHE A 79 15.66 -4.72 10.85
C PHE A 79 15.70 -5.56 9.59
N TYR A 80 14.71 -5.40 8.70
CA TYR A 80 14.62 -6.14 7.44
C TYR A 80 15.81 -5.91 6.52
N LYS A 81 16.30 -4.67 6.43
CA LYS A 81 17.50 -4.37 5.65
C LYS A 81 18.76 -5.00 6.22
N TRP A 82 18.88 -5.05 7.55
CA TRP A 82 20.01 -5.68 8.23
C TRP A 82 19.99 -7.21 8.09
N THR A 83 18.81 -7.82 8.19
CA THR A 83 18.61 -9.27 8.15
C THR A 83 18.24 -9.81 6.76
N ALA A 84 18.36 -8.99 5.71
CA ALA A 84 17.92 -9.33 4.36
C ALA A 84 18.50 -10.66 3.83
N GLY A 85 19.75 -10.97 4.17
CA GLY A 85 20.39 -12.23 3.76
C GLY A 85 19.72 -13.50 4.31
N GLU A 86 19.01 -13.38 5.43
CA GLU A 86 18.28 -14.48 6.07
C GLU A 86 16.79 -14.44 5.69
N VAL A 87 16.20 -13.25 5.77
CA VAL A 87 14.75 -13.06 5.62
C VAL A 87 14.26 -13.27 4.18
N VAL A 88 15.07 -12.98 3.16
CA VAL A 88 14.67 -13.15 1.75
C VAL A 88 14.26 -14.59 1.44
N ASN A 89 14.99 -15.58 1.96
CA ASN A 89 14.65 -16.99 1.73
C ASN A 89 13.36 -17.37 2.46
N THR A 90 13.22 -16.99 3.73
CA THR A 90 12.01 -17.28 4.52
C THR A 90 10.76 -16.66 3.89
N LEU A 91 10.84 -15.42 3.41
CA LEU A 91 9.73 -14.77 2.72
C LEU A 91 9.41 -15.42 1.38
N TYR A 92 10.45 -15.83 0.63
CA TYR A 92 10.25 -16.54 -0.63
C TYR A 92 9.51 -17.85 -0.40
N ASP A 93 9.99 -18.68 0.52
CA ASP A 93 9.38 -19.97 0.83
C ASP A 93 7.93 -19.78 1.33
N ALA A 94 7.71 -18.86 2.28
CA ALA A 94 6.37 -18.59 2.82
C ALA A 94 5.37 -18.09 1.77
N PHE A 95 5.82 -17.34 0.75
CA PHE A 95 4.95 -16.85 -0.31
C PHE A 95 4.50 -17.99 -1.23
N HIS A 96 5.40 -18.92 -1.55
CA HIS A 96 5.10 -20.05 -2.43
C HIS A 96 4.32 -21.15 -1.69
N ASP A 97 4.57 -21.35 -0.40
CA ASP A 97 3.81 -22.28 0.44
C ASP A 97 2.34 -21.84 0.63
N ALA A 98 2.05 -20.53 0.55
CA ALA A 98 0.70 -20.00 0.71
C ALA A 98 -0.16 -20.10 -0.57
N GLU A 99 0.45 -20.40 -1.72
CA GLU A 99 -0.23 -20.60 -3.00
C GLU A 99 -0.65 -22.06 -3.25
N GLU A 100 -0.21 -23.02 -2.41
CA GLU A 100 -0.73 -24.41 -2.33
C GLU A 100 -2.00 -24.52 -1.47
#